data_AF-A0A6B2NKM4-F1
#
_entry.id   AF-A0A6B2NKM4-F1
#
_cell.length_a   1.000
_cell.length_b   1.000
_cell.length_c   1.000
_cell.angle_alpha   90.00
_cell.angle_beta   90.00
_cell.angle_gamma   90.00
#
_symmetry.space_group_name_H-M   'P 1'
#
loop_
_entity.id
_entity.type
_entity.pdbx_description
1 polymer ?
#
loop_
_entity_poly.entity_id
_entity_poly.type
_entity_poly.pdbx_seq_one_letter_code
_entity_poly.pdbx_strand_id
1 'polypeptide(L)'
;MAVASATTSAAQNADKPEADFLFVQTADAMAFAAGANRLTLRGVSPVTLFFSDRPDRIAGNMATERFIPFWSEGKDSFLSDPPNADVSVLEKGRLLQAVVVLKDPVLDGSNLHYTVRIIGGEMPVLGENVSIFIDVIGMPRTPLSFAGADRRAFRRAALY
;
A
#
# COMPACT_ATOMS: atom_id res chain seq x y z
N MET A 1 -37.09 50.27 -15.01
CA MET A 1 -36.93 49.39 -13.83
C MET A 1 -36.26 48.12 -14.30
N ALA A 2 -35.03 47.86 -13.86
CA ALA A 2 -34.31 46.62 -14.14
C ALA A 2 -34.56 45.64 -12.98
N VAL A 3 -34.92 44.40 -13.30
CA VAL A 3 -34.94 43.28 -12.35
C VAL A 3 -33.93 42.25 -12.83
N ALA A 4 -32.73 42.30 -12.25
CA ALA A 4 -31.76 41.23 -12.35
C ALA A 4 -32.13 40.16 -11.32
N SER A 5 -32.57 38.99 -11.77
CA SER A 5 -32.72 37.82 -10.92
C SER A 5 -31.46 36.97 -11.04
N ALA A 6 -30.64 36.97 -9.99
CA ALA A 6 -29.57 36.02 -9.79
C ALA A 6 -30.18 34.70 -9.30
N THR A 7 -29.96 33.61 -10.03
CA THR A 7 -30.15 32.25 -9.50
C THR A 7 -28.79 31.55 -9.46
N THR A 8 -28.22 31.65 -8.27
CA THR A 8 -27.33 30.72 -7.56
C THR A 8 -26.92 29.47 -8.33
N SER A 9 -25.62 29.38 -8.66
CA SER A 9 -24.98 28.13 -9.04
C SER A 9 -25.00 27.19 -7.83
N ALA A 10 -25.79 26.12 -7.92
CA ALA A 10 -25.66 25.00 -6.99
C ALA A 10 -24.31 24.34 -7.28
N ALA A 11 -23.30 24.68 -6.49
CA ALA A 11 -22.05 23.95 -6.45
C ALA A 11 -22.38 22.51 -6.04
N GLN A 12 -22.33 21.61 -7.02
CA GLN A 12 -22.28 20.18 -6.78
C GLN A 12 -21.03 19.93 -5.94
N ASN A 13 -21.21 19.63 -4.65
CA ASN A 13 -20.20 18.92 -3.87
C ASN A 13 -20.12 17.51 -4.47
N ALA A 14 -19.41 17.38 -5.59
CA ALA A 14 -18.93 16.09 -6.05
C ALA A 14 -17.98 15.58 -4.97
N ASP A 15 -18.31 14.44 -4.36
CA ASP A 15 -17.38 13.67 -3.54
C ASP A 15 -16.06 13.60 -4.31
N LYS A 16 -15.02 14.25 -3.77
CA LYS A 16 -13.71 14.18 -4.40
C LYS A 16 -13.26 12.74 -4.28
N PRO A 17 -12.96 12.05 -5.39
CA PRO A 17 -12.42 10.70 -5.32
C PRO A 17 -11.17 10.75 -4.43
N GLU A 18 -11.17 9.90 -3.41
CA GLU A 18 -10.09 9.83 -2.46
C GLU A 18 -8.84 9.27 -3.14
N ALA A 19 -7.67 9.86 -2.83
CA ALA A 19 -6.42 9.52 -3.47
C ALA A 19 -6.01 8.06 -3.14
N ASP A 20 -5.87 7.24 -4.17
CA ASP A 20 -5.36 5.87 -4.04
C ASP A 20 -3.85 5.90 -3.92
N PHE A 21 -3.34 5.50 -2.75
CA PHE A 21 -1.91 5.48 -2.46
C PHE A 21 -1.27 4.15 -2.85
N LEU A 22 -0.02 4.25 -3.26
CA LEU A 22 0.89 3.16 -3.57
C LEU A 22 2.14 3.36 -2.72
N PHE A 23 2.67 2.28 -2.16
CA PHE A 23 3.80 2.33 -1.25
C PHE A 23 4.99 1.53 -1.79
N VAL A 24 6.18 1.98 -1.44
CA VAL A 24 7.43 1.27 -1.77
C VAL A 24 8.27 1.11 -0.51
N GLN A 25 8.65 -0.14 -0.26
CA GLN A 25 9.64 -0.51 0.74
C GLN A 25 10.86 -1.11 0.04
N THR A 26 12.05 -0.89 0.61
CA THR A 26 13.29 -1.53 0.14
C THR A 26 13.98 -2.22 1.31
N ALA A 27 14.74 -3.26 1.03
CA ALA A 27 15.53 -3.97 2.03
C ALA A 27 16.79 -4.57 1.41
N ASP A 28 17.84 -4.72 2.22
CA ASP A 28 19.11 -5.30 1.77
C ASP A 28 18.93 -6.76 1.33
N ALA A 29 18.09 -7.51 2.04
CA ALA A 29 17.86 -8.92 1.77
C ALA A 29 16.46 -9.38 2.21
N MET A 30 16.07 -10.55 1.74
CA MET A 30 14.89 -11.26 2.26
C MET A 30 15.18 -12.72 2.61
N ALA A 31 14.30 -13.27 3.44
CA ALA A 31 14.16 -14.70 3.66
C ALA A 31 12.67 -15.07 3.70
N PHE A 32 12.29 -16.13 2.99
CA PHE A 32 10.92 -16.66 3.00
C PHE A 32 10.89 -18.05 3.63
N ALA A 33 10.14 -18.18 4.72
CA ALA A 33 9.89 -19.45 5.39
C ALA A 33 8.52 -20.01 4.97
N ALA A 34 8.51 -20.86 3.93
CA ALA A 34 7.29 -21.40 3.35
C ALA A 34 6.39 -22.13 4.36
N GLY A 35 6.98 -22.91 5.29
CA GLY A 35 6.22 -23.62 6.33
C GLY A 35 5.47 -22.71 7.31
N ALA A 36 5.86 -21.44 7.42
CA ALA A 36 5.23 -20.45 8.27
C ALA A 36 4.54 -19.33 7.48
N ASN A 37 4.57 -19.39 6.13
CA ASN A 37 4.14 -18.30 5.25
C ASN A 37 4.73 -16.94 5.65
N ARG A 38 5.98 -16.93 6.12
CA ARG A 38 6.60 -15.72 6.68
C ARG A 38 7.65 -15.17 5.75
N LEU A 39 7.42 -13.96 5.24
CA LEU A 39 8.43 -13.15 4.57
C LEU A 39 9.15 -12.29 5.62
N THR A 40 10.47 -12.29 5.58
CA THR A 40 11.31 -11.42 6.41
C THR A 40 12.15 -10.55 5.49
N LEU A 41 12.01 -9.24 5.61
CA LEU A 41 12.86 -8.23 4.99
C LEU A 41 13.92 -7.84 6.00
N ARG A 42 15.18 -8.00 5.65
CA ARG A 42 16.33 -7.73 6.53
C ARG A 42 17.00 -6.45 6.08
N GLY A 43 17.30 -5.57 7.04
CA GLY A 43 17.82 -4.24 6.71
C GLY A 43 16.78 -3.44 5.92
N VAL A 44 15.52 -3.47 6.36
CA VAL A 44 14.49 -2.64 5.72
C VAL A 44 14.89 -1.17 5.86
N SER A 45 14.72 -0.40 4.79
CA SER A 45 14.89 1.05 4.83
C SER A 45 14.01 1.63 5.95
N PRO A 46 14.53 2.56 6.78
CA PRO A 46 13.73 3.27 7.75
C PRO A 46 12.71 4.21 7.09
N VAL A 47 12.76 4.37 5.77
CA VAL A 47 11.86 5.20 4.96
C VAL A 47 11.00 4.32 4.05
N THR A 48 9.69 4.46 4.16
CA THR A 48 8.70 3.96 3.18
C THR A 48 8.27 5.12 2.29
N LEU A 49 8.40 4.97 0.98
CA LEU A 49 7.96 5.97 0.01
C LEU A 49 6.49 5.74 -0.32
N PHE A 50 5.78 6.81 -0.65
CA PHE A 50 4.42 6.69 -1.18
C PHE A 50 4.12 7.72 -2.25
N PHE A 51 3.18 7.39 -3.12
CA PHE A 51 2.60 8.32 -4.07
C PHE A 51 1.17 7.91 -4.36
N SER A 52 0.34 8.87 -4.77
CA SER A 52 -1.02 8.59 -5.22
C SER A 52 -1.15 8.70 -6.73
N ASP A 53 -2.13 7.98 -7.27
CA ASP A 53 -2.53 8.15 -8.67
C ASP A 53 -3.25 9.49 -8.89
N ARG A 54 -3.39 9.89 -10.15
CA ARG A 54 -4.13 11.08 -10.58
C ARG A 54 -5.60 11.03 -10.12
N PRO A 55 -6.22 12.21 -9.86
CA PRO A 55 -5.72 13.58 -10.11
C PRO A 55 -4.88 14.18 -8.98
N ASP A 56 -5.00 13.65 -7.77
CA ASP A 56 -4.30 14.14 -6.59
C ASP A 56 -2.85 13.65 -6.66
N ARG A 57 -1.96 14.41 -7.30
CA ARG A 57 -0.53 14.04 -7.48
C ARG A 57 0.25 14.23 -6.18
N ILE A 58 -0.02 13.40 -5.20
CA ILE A 58 0.62 13.45 -3.90
C ILE A 58 1.78 12.46 -3.92
N ALA A 59 2.96 12.88 -3.49
CA ALA A 59 4.12 12.03 -3.32
C ALA A 59 4.84 12.44 -2.04
N GLY A 60 5.41 11.46 -1.35
CA GLY A 60 6.07 11.70 -0.09
C GLY A 60 6.73 10.44 0.44
N ASN A 61 7.08 10.51 1.72
CA ASN A 61 7.64 9.40 2.44
C ASN A 61 7.25 9.49 3.92
N MET A 62 7.42 8.37 4.62
CA MET A 62 7.19 8.26 6.05
C MET A 62 8.24 7.33 6.67
N ALA A 63 8.40 7.41 7.99
CA ALA A 63 9.13 6.39 8.72
C ALA A 63 8.44 5.03 8.51
N THR A 64 9.18 3.97 8.22
CA THR A 64 8.63 2.62 8.01
C THR A 64 7.84 2.13 9.23
N GLU A 65 8.24 2.54 10.44
CA GLU A 65 7.48 2.31 11.67
C GLU A 65 6.04 2.87 11.62
N ARG A 66 5.81 3.97 10.91
CA ARG A 66 4.50 4.61 10.75
C ARG A 66 3.61 3.93 9.71
N PHE A 67 4.19 3.05 8.89
CA PHE A 67 3.45 2.23 7.94
C PHE A 67 2.77 1.03 8.62
N ILE A 68 3.40 0.45 9.65
CA ILE A 68 2.92 -0.75 10.37
C ILE A 68 1.48 -0.59 10.92
N PRO A 69 1.10 0.56 11.52
CA PRO A 69 -0.26 0.75 12.05
C PRO A 69 -1.39 0.69 11.01
N PHE A 70 -1.11 0.58 9.71
CA PHE A 70 -2.17 0.41 8.69
C PHE A 70 -2.89 -0.92 8.83
N TRP A 71 -2.32 -1.90 9.54
CA TRP A 71 -2.96 -3.16 9.96
C TRP A 71 -3.64 -3.08 11.34
N SER A 72 -3.93 -1.89 11.85
CA SER A 72 -4.72 -1.72 13.08
C SER A 72 -6.22 -1.91 12.82
N GLU A 73 -7.01 -2.11 13.88
CA GLU A 73 -8.46 -2.24 13.77
C GLU A 73 -9.12 -0.99 13.16
N GLY A 74 -10.02 -1.21 12.20
CA GLY A 74 -10.77 -0.16 11.49
C GLY A 74 -11.34 -0.69 10.19
N LYS A 75 -12.46 -0.12 9.73
CA LYS A 75 -13.17 -0.53 8.51
C LYS A 75 -12.31 -0.36 7.24
N ASP A 76 -11.40 0.60 7.26
CA ASP A 76 -10.55 0.99 6.12
C ASP A 76 -9.08 0.63 6.41
N SER A 77 -8.85 -0.50 7.07
CA SER A 77 -7.50 -0.95 7.44
C SER A 77 -7.02 -2.05 6.51
N PHE A 78 -5.70 -2.20 6.41
CA PHE A 78 -5.08 -3.38 5.78
C PHE A 78 -5.33 -4.67 6.58
N LEU A 79 -5.82 -4.57 7.81
CA LEU A 79 -6.31 -5.73 8.54
C LEU A 79 -7.61 -6.27 7.92
N SER A 80 -8.54 -5.38 7.56
CA SER A 80 -9.82 -5.74 6.94
C SER A 80 -9.71 -6.04 5.44
N ASP A 81 -8.88 -5.29 4.71
CA ASP A 81 -8.63 -5.48 3.28
C ASP A 81 -7.12 -5.50 3.02
N PRO A 82 -6.46 -6.68 3.17
CA PRO A 82 -5.02 -6.78 3.04
C PRO A 82 -4.52 -6.46 1.63
N PRO A 83 -3.45 -5.66 1.50
CA PRO A 83 -2.96 -5.19 0.21
C PRO A 83 -2.25 -6.30 -0.57
N ASN A 84 -2.25 -6.18 -1.90
CA ASN A 84 -1.32 -6.94 -2.71
C ASN A 84 0.05 -6.25 -2.70
N ALA A 85 1.07 -7.03 -2.98
CA ALA A 85 2.41 -6.52 -3.20
C ALA A 85 3.15 -7.31 -4.26
N ASP A 86 3.93 -6.58 -5.05
CA ASP A 86 4.96 -7.13 -5.91
C ASP A 86 6.29 -7.16 -5.14
N VAL A 87 6.85 -8.35 -4.96
CA VAL A 87 8.16 -8.56 -4.34
C VAL A 87 9.17 -8.77 -5.45
N SER A 88 10.03 -7.78 -5.66
CA SER A 88 11.11 -7.81 -6.64
C SER A 88 12.45 -8.03 -5.94
N VAL A 89 13.24 -8.97 -6.46
CA VAL A 89 14.56 -9.35 -5.90
C VAL A 89 15.59 -9.35 -7.02
N LEU A 90 16.73 -8.69 -6.82
CA LEU A 90 17.88 -8.79 -7.71
C LEU A 90 18.98 -9.64 -7.05
N GLU A 91 18.98 -10.92 -7.38
CA GLU A 91 19.94 -11.89 -6.84
C GLU A 91 20.91 -12.34 -7.94
N LYS A 92 22.22 -12.14 -7.71
CA LYS A 92 23.29 -12.58 -8.63
C LYS A 92 23.07 -12.11 -10.09
N GLY A 93 22.56 -10.90 -10.26
CA GLY A 93 22.27 -10.31 -11.58
C GLY A 93 20.99 -10.83 -12.24
N ARG A 94 20.17 -11.63 -11.55
CA ARG A 94 18.87 -12.11 -12.04
C ARG A 94 17.73 -11.45 -11.27
N LEU A 95 16.76 -10.93 -12.00
CA LEU A 95 15.51 -10.41 -11.43
C LEU A 95 14.54 -11.56 -11.18
N LEU A 96 14.03 -11.63 -9.95
CA LEU A 96 12.97 -12.52 -9.49
C LEU A 96 11.78 -11.69 -9.05
N GLN A 97 10.60 -12.28 -9.20
CA GLN A 97 9.35 -11.62 -8.88
C GLN A 97 8.35 -12.62 -8.30
N ALA A 98 7.67 -12.20 -7.24
CA ALA A 98 6.50 -12.88 -6.72
C ALA A 98 5.45 -11.85 -6.31
N VAL A 99 4.18 -12.17 -6.56
CA VAL A 99 3.04 -11.35 -6.14
C VAL A 99 2.41 -12.00 -4.92
N VAL A 100 2.20 -11.23 -3.86
CA VAL A 100 1.69 -11.70 -2.58
C VAL A 100 0.57 -10.81 -2.05
N VAL A 101 -0.20 -11.32 -1.11
CA VAL A 101 -0.99 -10.52 -0.18
C VAL A 101 -0.23 -10.40 1.13
N LEU A 102 -0.05 -9.18 1.65
CA LEU A 102 0.69 -8.90 2.89
C LEU A 102 -0.25 -8.83 4.09
N LYS A 103 0.13 -9.47 5.20
CA LYS A 103 -0.60 -9.50 6.46
C LYS A 103 0.33 -9.39 7.66
N ASP A 104 -0.23 -8.99 8.79
CA ASP A 104 0.38 -9.06 10.12
C ASP A 104 1.83 -8.54 10.16
N PRO A 105 2.07 -7.27 9.76
CA PRO A 105 3.40 -6.71 9.78
C PRO A 105 3.96 -6.66 11.21
N VAL A 106 5.22 -7.06 11.37
CA VAL A 106 5.95 -6.92 12.64
C VAL A 106 7.34 -6.40 12.35
N LEU A 107 7.66 -5.21 12.88
CA LEU A 107 9.00 -4.65 12.83
C LEU A 107 9.77 -5.02 14.11
N ASP A 108 10.92 -5.68 13.94
CA ASP A 108 11.87 -6.05 14.99
C ASP A 108 13.26 -5.50 14.63
N GLY A 109 13.61 -4.36 15.22
CA GLY A 109 14.79 -3.59 14.80
C GLY A 109 14.68 -3.19 13.33
N SER A 110 15.63 -3.63 12.51
CA SER A 110 15.62 -3.41 11.05
C SER A 110 15.04 -4.59 10.25
N ASN A 111 14.45 -5.58 10.93
CA ASN A 111 13.78 -6.69 10.28
C ASN A 111 12.27 -6.46 10.25
N LEU A 112 11.69 -6.40 9.05
CA LEU A 112 10.25 -6.32 8.87
C LEU A 112 9.71 -7.65 8.40
N HIS A 113 8.79 -8.21 9.17
CA HIS A 113 8.14 -9.47 8.87
C HIS A 113 6.73 -9.25 8.37
N TYR A 114 6.31 -10.07 7.42
CA TYR A 114 4.92 -10.20 7.00
C TYR A 114 4.53 -11.67 6.98
N THR A 115 3.30 -11.96 7.39
CA THR A 115 2.61 -13.15 6.91
C THR A 115 2.20 -12.90 5.46
N VAL A 116 2.50 -13.82 4.55
CA VAL A 116 2.23 -13.64 3.12
C VAL A 116 1.40 -14.78 2.55
N ARG A 117 0.52 -14.46 1.62
CA ARG A 117 -0.11 -15.44 0.74
C ARG A 117 0.34 -15.18 -0.69
N ILE A 118 1.06 -16.13 -1.28
CA ILE A 118 1.50 -16.02 -2.67
C ILE A 118 0.29 -16.16 -3.59
N ILE A 119 0.15 -15.21 -4.53
CA ILE A 119 -0.93 -15.18 -5.52
C ILE A 119 -0.40 -15.18 -6.97
N GLY A 120 0.91 -15.06 -7.16
CA GLY A 120 1.55 -15.22 -8.46
C GLY A 120 3.07 -15.35 -8.35
N GLY A 121 3.68 -16.08 -9.29
CA GLY A 121 5.12 -16.31 -9.33
C GLY A 121 5.64 -17.29 -8.28
N GLU A 122 6.97 -17.36 -8.18
CA GLU A 122 7.68 -18.22 -7.22
C GLU A 122 8.52 -17.34 -6.27
N MET A 123 8.20 -17.40 -4.98
CA MET A 123 8.95 -16.66 -3.97
C MET A 123 10.28 -17.37 -3.69
N PRO A 124 11.44 -16.71 -3.87
CA PRO A 124 12.72 -17.33 -3.52
C PRO A 124 12.85 -17.47 -2.00
N VAL A 125 13.57 -18.51 -1.55
CA VAL A 125 13.79 -18.74 -0.11
C VAL A 125 14.69 -17.65 0.48
N LEU A 126 15.67 -17.17 -0.28
CA LEU A 126 16.58 -16.09 0.06
C LEU A 126 16.67 -15.12 -1.11
N GLY A 127 16.99 -13.87 -0.84
CA GLY A 127 17.19 -12.86 -1.86
C GLY A 127 17.98 -11.68 -1.33
N GLU A 128 18.62 -10.95 -2.23
CA GLU A 128 19.34 -9.71 -1.97
C GLU A 128 18.72 -8.58 -2.81
N ASN A 129 18.95 -7.33 -2.44
CA ASN A 129 18.48 -6.14 -3.15
C ASN A 129 16.97 -6.19 -3.42
N VAL A 130 16.18 -6.08 -2.34
CA VAL A 130 14.74 -6.30 -2.37
C VAL A 130 14.01 -4.97 -2.49
N SER A 131 13.01 -4.93 -3.36
CA SER A 131 12.02 -3.84 -3.42
C SER A 131 10.62 -4.44 -3.38
N ILE A 132 9.76 -3.85 -2.57
CA ILE A 132 8.36 -4.23 -2.45
C ILE A 132 7.50 -3.05 -2.86
N PHE A 133 6.67 -3.27 -3.87
CA PHE A 133 5.63 -2.33 -4.28
C PHE A 133 4.30 -2.81 -3.72
N ILE A 134 3.59 -1.97 -2.97
CA ILE A 134 2.38 -2.33 -2.22
C ILE A 134 1.22 -1.47 -2.72
N ASP A 135 0.11 -2.11 -3.10
CA ASP A 135 -1.11 -1.42 -3.52
C ASP A 135 -2.10 -1.25 -2.36
N VAL A 136 -2.99 -0.26 -2.45
CA VAL A 136 -4.19 -0.16 -1.58
C VAL A 136 -5.42 -0.73 -2.31
N ILE A 137 -5.23 -1.25 -3.54
CA ILE A 137 -6.32 -1.55 -4.46
C ILE A 137 -6.75 -3.01 -4.31
N GLY A 138 -7.83 -3.22 -3.55
CA GLY A 138 -8.72 -4.36 -3.75
C GLY A 138 -9.19 -4.40 -5.21
N MET A 139 -8.90 -5.52 -5.88
CA MET A 139 -9.18 -5.94 -7.26
C MET A 139 -10.41 -5.34 -8.01
N PRO A 140 -10.48 -5.50 -9.34
CA PRO A 140 -10.72 -4.47 -10.36
C PRO A 140 -12.11 -3.80 -10.36
N ARG A 141 -12.19 -2.63 -11.04
CA ARG A 141 -13.42 -1.89 -11.39
C ARG A 141 -14.43 -2.76 -12.15
N THR A 142 -15.15 -3.62 -11.44
CA THR A 142 -16.42 -4.19 -11.88
C THR A 142 -17.54 -3.25 -11.40
N PRO A 143 -18.66 -3.12 -12.16
CA PRO A 143 -19.61 -2.01 -11.97
C PRO A 143 -20.42 -2.03 -10.67
N LEU A 144 -20.11 -2.95 -9.74
CA LEU A 144 -20.91 -3.22 -8.53
C LEU A 144 -20.09 -3.19 -7.23
N SER A 145 -18.85 -2.71 -7.25
CA SER A 145 -18.10 -2.49 -6.00
C SER A 145 -18.67 -1.30 -5.23
N PHE A 146 -19.51 -1.56 -4.23
CA PHE A 146 -19.97 -0.63 -3.19
C PHE A 146 -18.88 -0.30 -2.15
N ALA A 147 -17.61 -0.18 -2.57
CA ALA A 147 -16.51 0.31 -1.74
C ALA A 147 -16.15 1.77 -2.05
N GLY A 148 -17.14 2.54 -2.51
CA GLY A 148 -17.01 3.94 -2.93
C GLY A 148 -17.28 4.97 -1.84
N ALA A 149 -17.31 4.57 -0.57
CA ALA A 149 -17.39 5.49 0.56
C ALA A 149 -16.47 4.98 1.67
N ASP A 150 -15.54 5.84 2.11
CA ASP A 150 -14.63 5.70 3.26
C ASP A 150 -13.20 5.21 2.94
N ARG A 151 -12.28 6.15 2.62
CA ARG A 151 -10.81 5.93 2.61
C ARG A 151 -10.04 7.01 3.43
N ARG A 152 -10.74 7.75 4.31
CA ARG A 152 -10.29 8.98 5.01
C ARG A 152 -9.12 8.80 5.99
N ALA A 153 -8.86 7.58 6.43
CA ALA A 153 -7.82 7.30 7.42
C ALA A 153 -6.40 7.35 6.83
N PHE A 154 -6.17 6.78 5.64
CA PHE A 154 -4.84 6.67 5.04
C PHE A 154 -4.21 8.03 4.75
N ARG A 155 -5.00 8.97 4.23
CA ARG A 155 -4.53 10.33 3.94
C ARG A 155 -3.96 11.03 5.17
N ARG A 156 -4.57 10.84 6.35
CA ARG A 156 -4.08 11.49 7.57
C ARG A 156 -2.70 10.97 7.97
N ALA A 157 -2.50 9.65 7.90
CA ALA A 157 -1.21 9.07 8.27
C ALA A 157 -0.11 9.26 7.21
N ALA A 158 -0.49 9.42 5.94
CA ALA A 158 0.45 9.74 4.87
C ALA A 158 0.88 11.21 4.88
N LEU A 159 0.00 12.14 5.24
CA LEU A 159 0.25 13.59 5.10
C LEU A 159 0.55 14.31 6.42
N TYR A 160 0.32 13.69 7.57
CA TYR A 160 0.53 14.27 8.90
C TYR A 160 1.14 13.26 9.87
#